data_AF-A0A1R1SCW1-F1
#
_entry.id   AF-A0A1R1SCW1-F1
#
_cell.length_a   1.000
_cell.length_b   1.000
_cell.length_c   1.000
_cell.angle_alpha   90.00
_cell.angle_beta   90.00
_cell.angle_gamma   90.00
#
_symmetry.space_group_name_H-M   'P 1'
#
loop_
_entity.id
_entity.type
_entity.pdbx_description
1 polymer ?
#
loop_
_entity_poly.entity_id
_entity_poly.type
_entity_poly.pdbx_seq_one_letter_code
_entity_poly.pdbx_strand_id
1 'polypeptide(L)'
;MRLDETEDSRKLVFGSAGKLRSTATHLRDFQKAFDQVGKGLKGLDASHLKGQSADTFREKVSVEPQKWFKAADACEKAAAALEGFAGTVEWAQGQAAEAVEAYKAAKKASEEARSAPNAKVEA
;
A
#
# COMPACT_ATOMS: atom_id res chain seq x y z
N MET A 1 4.61 -15.57 17.34
CA MET A 1 5.46 -14.77 18.24
C MET A 1 4.54 -14.14 19.27
N ARG A 2 4.86 -14.27 20.55
CA ARG A 2 4.02 -13.75 21.64
C ARG A 2 4.60 -12.42 22.18
N LEU A 3 3.77 -11.62 22.86
CA LEU A 3 4.15 -10.28 23.37
C LEU A 3 5.31 -10.33 24.39
N ASP A 4 5.53 -11.48 25.02
CA ASP A 4 6.64 -11.73 25.97
C ASP A 4 7.97 -12.06 25.28
N GLU A 5 8.00 -12.23 23.95
CA GLU A 5 9.18 -12.68 23.19
C GLU A 5 9.81 -11.57 22.33
N THR A 6 9.10 -10.49 21.97
CA THR A 6 9.68 -9.39 21.19
C THR A 6 8.92 -8.06 21.31
N GLU A 7 9.67 -6.96 21.39
CA GLU A 7 9.14 -5.59 21.39
C GLU A 7 9.03 -4.99 19.98
N ASP A 8 9.47 -5.71 18.95
CA ASP A 8 9.40 -5.25 17.56
C ASP A 8 8.01 -5.56 16.98
N SER A 9 7.16 -4.53 16.87
CA SER A 9 5.80 -4.63 16.34
C SER A 9 5.75 -5.20 14.91
N ARG A 10 6.84 -5.09 14.14
CA ARG A 10 6.94 -5.67 12.78
C ARG A 10 7.16 -7.17 12.76
N LYS A 11 7.57 -7.75 13.89
CA LYS A 11 7.66 -9.21 14.10
C LYS A 11 6.36 -9.81 14.63
N LEU A 12 5.46 -8.97 15.13
CA LEU A 12 4.10 -9.34 15.55
C LEU A 12 3.11 -9.21 14.40
N VAL A 13 3.22 -8.14 13.60
CA VAL A 13 2.44 -7.92 12.37
C VAL A 13 3.39 -7.86 11.18
N PHE A 14 3.47 -8.97 10.45
CA PHE A 14 4.33 -9.11 9.27
C PHE A 14 3.86 -8.21 8.14
N GLY A 15 4.81 -7.49 7.53
CA GLY A 15 4.55 -6.61 6.39
C GLY A 15 5.41 -5.36 6.44
N SER A 16 5.52 -4.68 5.31
CA SER A 16 6.20 -3.39 5.22
C SER A 16 5.31 -2.40 4.49
N ALA A 17 4.63 -1.54 5.26
CA ALA A 17 3.81 -0.46 4.72
C ALA A 17 4.64 0.43 3.77
N GLY A 18 5.91 0.71 4.11
CA GLY A 18 6.83 1.45 3.26
C GLY A 18 7.09 0.78 1.90
N LYS A 19 7.34 -0.54 1.86
CA LYS A 19 7.53 -1.26 0.59
C LYS A 19 6.24 -1.29 -0.24
N LEU A 20 5.09 -1.52 0.40
CA LEU A 20 3.78 -1.48 -0.28
C LEU A 20 3.51 -0.12 -0.92
N ARG A 21 3.79 0.97 -0.19
CA ARG A 21 3.68 2.35 -0.71
C ARG A 21 4.67 2.61 -1.86
N SER A 22 5.91 2.15 -1.74
CA SER A 22 6.90 2.27 -2.83
C SER A 22 6.45 1.54 -4.09
N THR A 23 5.90 0.33 -3.98
CA THR A 23 5.33 -0.39 -5.12
C THR A 23 4.12 0.35 -5.69
N ALA A 24 3.24 0.92 -4.86
CA ALA A 24 2.13 1.74 -5.33
C ALA A 24 2.60 2.97 -6.12
N THR A 25 3.66 3.66 -5.67
CA THR A 25 4.26 4.78 -6.41
C THR A 25 4.70 4.36 -7.82
N HIS A 26 5.41 3.24 -7.96
CA HIS A 26 5.81 2.73 -9.28
C HIS A 26 4.61 2.42 -10.19
N LEU A 27 3.54 1.87 -9.64
CA LEU A 27 2.31 1.64 -10.40
C LEU A 27 1.64 2.95 -10.83
N ARG A 28 1.69 4.01 -10.00
CA ARG A 28 1.22 5.35 -10.39
C ARG A 28 2.07 5.94 -11.52
N ASP A 29 3.38 5.70 -11.52
CA ASP A 29 4.25 6.13 -12.61
C ASP A 29 3.92 5.41 -13.92
N PHE A 30 3.67 4.10 -13.86
CA PHE A 30 3.18 3.34 -15.02
C PHE A 30 1.81 3.82 -15.50
N GLN A 31 0.89 4.12 -14.59
CA GLN A 31 -0.41 4.68 -14.95
C GLN A 31 -0.25 5.97 -15.76
N LYS A 32 0.57 6.91 -15.29
CA LYS A 32 0.85 8.17 -16.01
C LYS A 32 1.48 7.92 -17.37
N ALA A 33 2.46 7.00 -17.45
CA ALA A 33 3.12 6.67 -18.71
C ALA A 33 2.13 6.08 -19.74
N PHE A 34 1.29 5.13 -19.32
CA PHE A 34 0.28 4.54 -20.21
C PHE A 34 -0.78 5.54 -20.63
N ASP A 35 -1.22 6.43 -19.73
CA ASP A 35 -2.12 7.54 -20.08
C ASP A 35 -1.51 8.48 -21.12
N GLN A 36 -0.23 8.82 -20.99
CA GLN A 36 0.47 9.67 -21.95
C GLN A 36 0.56 9.00 -23.33
N VAL A 37 0.88 7.70 -23.37
CA VAL A 37 0.90 6.95 -24.64
C VAL A 37 -0.50 6.90 -25.27
N GLY A 38 -1.54 6.59 -24.49
CA GLY A 38 -2.92 6.58 -24.98
C GLY A 38 -3.37 7.94 -25.51
N LYS A 39 -3.05 9.04 -24.82
CA LYS A 39 -3.33 10.41 -25.26
C LYS A 39 -2.55 10.78 -26.52
N GLY A 40 -1.26 10.41 -26.58
CA GLY A 40 -0.41 10.66 -27.74
C GLY A 40 -0.95 9.98 -28.99
N LEU A 41 -1.28 8.69 -28.90
CA LEU A 41 -1.87 7.94 -30.01
C LEU A 41 -3.24 8.48 -30.43
N LYS A 42 -4.09 8.89 -29.47
CA LYS A 42 -5.38 9.52 -29.77
C LYS A 42 -5.25 10.89 -30.42
N GLY A 43 -4.20 11.63 -30.07
CA GLY A 43 -3.90 12.96 -30.60
C GLY A 43 -3.19 12.97 -31.95
N LEU A 44 -2.83 11.80 -32.50
CA LEU A 44 -2.26 11.71 -33.84
C LEU A 44 -3.31 12.10 -34.88
N ASP A 45 -3.17 13.31 -35.43
CA ASP A 45 -3.99 13.76 -36.54
C ASP A 45 -3.52 13.13 -37.86
N ALA A 46 -4.11 11.98 -38.18
CA ALA A 46 -3.87 11.31 -39.44
C ALA A 46 -4.66 11.95 -40.60
N SER A 47 -5.48 12.99 -40.39
CA SER A 47 -6.34 13.57 -41.45
C SER A 47 -5.55 14.14 -42.64
N HIS A 48 -4.30 14.54 -42.41
CA HIS A 48 -3.37 15.00 -43.44
C HIS A 48 -2.77 13.88 -44.29
N LEU A 49 -2.78 12.63 -43.80
CA LEU A 49 -2.36 11.45 -44.55
C LEU A 49 -3.55 10.91 -45.36
N LYS A 50 -3.41 10.82 -46.69
CA LYS A 50 -4.46 10.33 -47.59
C LYS A 50 -4.04 9.03 -48.27
N GLY A 51 -5.03 8.21 -48.63
CA GLY A 51 -4.84 6.94 -49.35
C GLY A 51 -4.98 5.71 -48.44
N GLN A 52 -5.00 4.54 -49.08
CA GLN A 52 -5.33 3.25 -48.43
C GLN A 52 -4.44 2.92 -47.23
N SER A 53 -3.16 3.34 -47.25
CA SER A 53 -2.24 3.17 -46.12
C SER A 53 -2.63 4.01 -44.91
N ALA A 54 -3.18 5.21 -45.12
CA ALA A 54 -3.65 6.08 -44.05
C ALA A 54 -4.93 5.56 -43.40
N ASP A 55 -5.85 5.01 -44.20
CA ASP A 55 -7.09 4.42 -43.69
C ASP A 55 -6.80 3.16 -42.87
N THR A 56 -5.91 2.29 -43.38
CA THR A 56 -5.45 1.10 -42.66
C THR A 56 -4.75 1.47 -41.34
N PHE A 57 -3.92 2.52 -41.35
CA PHE A 57 -3.27 3.02 -40.15
C PHE A 57 -4.30 3.53 -39.13
N ARG A 58 -5.31 4.31 -39.55
CA ARG A 58 -6.37 4.79 -38.65
C ARG A 58 -7.16 3.64 -38.05
N GLU A 59 -7.53 2.62 -38.82
CA GLU A 59 -8.19 1.42 -38.29
C GLU A 59 -7.34 0.75 -37.22
N LYS A 60 -6.07 0.46 -37.51
CA LYS A 60 -5.17 -0.25 -36.59
C LYS A 60 -4.88 0.56 -35.33
N VAL A 61 -4.65 1.86 -35.46
CA VAL A 61 -4.30 2.73 -34.33
C VAL A 61 -5.53 3.08 -33.51
N SER A 62 -6.75 3.08 -34.05
CA SER A 62 -7.96 3.44 -33.30
C SER A 62 -8.20 2.59 -32.04
N VAL A 63 -7.77 1.31 -32.05
CA VAL A 63 -7.96 0.37 -30.93
C VAL A 63 -6.83 0.41 -29.89
N GLU A 64 -5.66 0.92 -30.25
CA GLU A 64 -4.48 0.93 -29.38
C GLU A 64 -4.61 1.89 -28.18
N PRO A 65 -5.09 3.15 -28.33
CA PRO A 65 -5.31 4.06 -27.20
C PRO A 65 -6.14 3.45 -26.09
N GLN A 66 -7.21 2.72 -26.43
CA GLN A 66 -8.09 2.09 -25.45
C GLN A 66 -7.35 1.02 -24.62
N LYS A 67 -6.43 0.27 -25.23
CA LYS A 67 -5.62 -0.73 -24.52
C LYS A 67 -4.66 -0.05 -23.54
N TRP A 68 -4.03 1.05 -23.94
CA TRP A 68 -3.15 1.84 -23.06
C TRP A 68 -3.91 2.45 -21.89
N PHE A 69 -5.10 3.03 -22.13
CA PHE A 69 -5.94 3.53 -21.04
C PHE A 69 -6.41 2.41 -20.10
N LYS A 70 -6.71 1.21 -20.63
CA LYS A 70 -7.04 0.05 -19.79
C LYS A 70 -5.85 -0.38 -18.91
N ALA A 71 -4.63 -0.34 -19.44
CA ALA A 71 -3.43 -0.61 -18.66
C ALA A 71 -3.20 0.46 -17.58
N ALA A 72 -3.44 1.74 -17.92
CA ALA A 72 -3.37 2.85 -16.97
C ALA A 72 -4.34 2.67 -15.79
N ASP A 73 -5.61 2.37 -16.09
CA ASP A 73 -6.66 2.10 -15.09
C ASP A 73 -6.33 0.88 -14.21
N ALA A 74 -5.78 -0.18 -14.80
CA ALA A 74 -5.35 -1.36 -14.03
C ALA A 74 -4.21 -1.01 -13.05
N CYS A 75 -3.23 -0.22 -13.49
CA CYS A 75 -2.15 0.26 -12.63
C CYS A 75 -2.66 1.17 -11.51
N GLU A 76 -3.61 2.06 -11.79
CA GLU A 76 -4.26 2.90 -10.77
C GLU A 76 -4.98 2.06 -9.71
N LYS A 77 -5.78 1.08 -10.13
CA LYS A 77 -6.51 0.20 -9.20
C LYS A 77 -5.56 -0.60 -8.32
N ALA A 78 -4.49 -1.14 -8.90
CA ALA A 78 -3.48 -1.88 -8.17
C ALA A 78 -2.72 -0.98 -7.17
N ALA A 79 -2.37 0.25 -7.56
CA ALA A 79 -1.75 1.22 -6.66
C ALA A 79 -2.66 1.56 -5.47
N ALA A 80 -3.93 1.87 -5.72
CA ALA A 80 -4.89 2.18 -4.68
C ALA A 80 -5.10 1.01 -3.69
N ALA A 81 -5.15 -0.23 -4.21
CA ALA A 81 -5.25 -1.42 -3.36
C ALA A 81 -4.01 -1.58 -2.46
N LEU A 82 -2.81 -1.38 -3.00
CA LEU A 82 -1.57 -1.43 -2.21
C LEU A 82 -1.48 -0.30 -1.17
N GLU A 83 -1.93 0.91 -1.49
CA GLU A 83 -2.01 2.04 -0.56
C GLU A 83 -2.96 1.73 0.61
N GLY A 84 -4.15 1.21 0.31
CA GLY A 84 -5.12 0.81 1.34
C GLY A 84 -4.61 -0.34 2.22
N PHE A 85 -3.97 -1.34 1.62
CA PHE A 85 -3.36 -2.43 2.37
C PHE A 85 -2.19 -1.95 3.24
N ALA A 86 -1.35 -1.04 2.73
CA ALA A 86 -0.28 -0.43 3.51
C ALA A 86 -0.81 0.30 4.75
N GLY A 87 -1.93 1.04 4.61
CA GLY A 87 -2.61 1.67 5.75
C GLY A 87 -3.10 0.66 6.79
N THR A 88 -3.65 -0.48 6.33
CA THR A 88 -4.09 -1.56 7.22
C THR A 88 -2.91 -2.19 7.98
N VAL A 89 -1.79 -2.45 7.30
CA VAL A 89 -0.57 -2.98 7.92
C VAL A 89 -0.03 -2.02 8.98
N GLU A 90 0.04 -0.73 8.67
CA GLU A 90 0.53 0.29 9.60
C GLU A 90 -0.39 0.43 10.82
N TRP A 91 -1.71 0.43 10.61
CA TRP A 91 -2.68 0.43 11.70
C TRP A 91 -2.51 -0.78 12.63
N ALA A 92 -2.41 -1.98 12.07
CA ALA A 92 -2.23 -3.20 12.85
C ALA A 92 -0.90 -3.20 13.62
N GLN A 93 0.19 -2.68 13.01
CA GLN A 93 1.48 -2.51 13.69
C GLN A 93 1.40 -1.50 14.85
N GLY A 94 0.60 -0.44 14.71
CA GLY A 94 0.31 0.50 15.80
C GLY A 94 -0.42 -0.15 16.96
N GLN A 95 -1.48 -0.91 16.67
CA GLN A 95 -2.24 -1.64 17.70
C GLN A 95 -1.37 -2.68 18.44
N ALA A 96 -0.47 -3.36 17.73
CA ALA A 96 0.48 -4.27 18.36
C ALA A 96 1.44 -3.53 19.31
N ALA A 97 1.91 -2.34 18.95
CA ALA A 97 2.77 -1.53 19.81
C ALA A 97 2.02 -1.07 21.08
N GLU A 98 0.78 -0.61 20.96
CA GLU A 98 -0.07 -0.25 22.11
C GLU A 98 -0.27 -1.44 23.06
N ALA A 99 -0.52 -2.64 22.52
CA ALA A 99 -0.67 -3.85 23.30
C ALA A 99 0.61 -4.25 24.06
N VAL A 100 1.79 -4.09 23.43
CA VAL A 100 3.08 -4.33 24.07
C VAL A 100 3.28 -3.38 25.25
N GLU A 101 3.00 -2.08 25.07
CA GLU A 101 3.18 -1.09 26.14
C GLU A 101 2.19 -1.31 27.30
N ALA A 102 0.93 -1.64 27.01
CA ALA A 102 -0.05 -2.00 28.03
C ALA A 102 0.37 -3.25 28.83
N TYR A 103 0.90 -4.27 28.15
CA TYR A 103 1.41 -5.49 28.79
C TYR A 103 2.60 -5.19 29.71
N LYS A 104 3.55 -4.38 29.27
CA LYS A 104 4.70 -3.95 30.09
C LYS A 104 4.25 -3.21 31.35
N ALA A 105 3.31 -2.27 31.22
CA ALA A 105 2.77 -1.52 32.35
C ALA A 105 2.07 -2.44 33.37
N ALA A 106 1.23 -3.36 32.90
CA ALA A 106 0.53 -4.33 33.75
C ALA A 106 1.49 -5.30 34.46
N LYS A 107 2.53 -5.76 33.76
CA LYS A 107 3.56 -6.64 34.34
C LYS A 107 4.33 -5.93 35.45
N LYS A 108 4.77 -4.70 35.22
CA LYS A 108 5.45 -3.86 36.23
C LYS A 108 4.57 -3.63 37.45
N ALA A 109 3.31 -3.23 37.26
CA ALA A 109 2.37 -3.03 38.37
C ALA A 109 2.14 -4.32 39.18
N SER A 110 2.09 -5.48 38.51
CA SER A 110 1.94 -6.77 39.17
C SER A 110 3.18 -7.15 40.00
N GLU A 111 4.38 -6.87 39.48
CA GLU A 111 5.65 -7.08 40.20
C GLU A 111 5.78 -6.15 41.41
N GLU A 112 5.40 -4.88 41.28
CA GLU A 112 5.35 -3.90 42.37
C GLU A 112 4.34 -4.32 43.46
N ALA A 113 3.13 -4.76 43.08
CA ALA A 113 2.13 -5.25 44.02
C ALA A 113 2.59 -6.51 44.77
N ARG A 114 3.36 -7.39 44.11
CA ARG A 114 3.89 -8.62 44.70
C ARG A 114 5.09 -8.38 45.61
N SER A 115 5.85 -7.32 45.36
CA SER A 115 7.03 -6.94 46.16
C SER A 115 6.70 -5.98 47.29
N ALA A 116 5.50 -5.38 47.29
CA ALA A 116 4.99 -4.59 48.41
C ALA A 116 4.91 -5.46 49.68
N PRO A 117 5.69 -5.18 50.73
CA PRO A 117 5.55 -5.89 51.99
C PRO A 117 4.16 -5.65 52.57
N ASN A 118 3.50 -6.71 53.07
CA ASN A 118 2.24 -6.62 53.81
C ASN A 118 2.43 -5.77 55.08
N ALA A 119 2.32 -4.45 54.96
CA ALA A 119 2.23 -3.54 56.10
C ALA A 119 0.79 -3.45 56.65
N LYS A 120 0.02 -4.54 56.54
CA LYS A 120 -1.34 -4.65 57.10
C LYS A 120 -1.66 -6.08 57.54
N VAL A 121 -0.84 -6.65 58.43
CA VAL A 121 -1.30 -7.67 59.39
C VAL A 121 -0.49 -7.53 60.67
N GLU A 122 -0.77 -6.51 61.49
CA GLU A 122 -0.65 -6.60 62.95
C GLU A 122 -1.84 -5.85 63.56
N ALA A 123 -2.25 -6.37 64.73
CA ALA A 123 -3.56 -6.29 65.38
C ALA A 123 -4.08 -4.89 65.76
#